data_AF-A0A520GRE6-F1
#
_entry.id   AF-A0A520GRE6-F1
#
_cell.length_a   1.000
_cell.length_b   1.000
_cell.length_c   1.000
_cell.angle_alpha   90.00
_cell.angle_beta   90.00
_cell.angle_gamma   90.00
#
_symmetry.space_group_name_H-M   'P 1'
#
loop_
_entity.id
_entity.type
_entity.pdbx_description
1 polymer ?
#
loop_
_entity_poly.entity_id
_entity_poly.type
_entity_poly.pdbx_seq_one_letter_code
_entity_poly.pdbx_strand_id
1 'polypeptide(L)' 'YFGGYMNENFVQTFAATGLTAQHAWQLAANSFEGSFIDAAARARFLDRLNERFATFA' A
#
# COMPACT_ATOMS: atom_id res chain seq x y z
N TYR A 1 -13.31 -18.77 0.78
CA TYR A 1 -12.64 -17.47 1.01
C TYR A 1 -11.46 -17.74 1.92
N PHE A 2 -10.26 -17.21 1.66
CA PHE A 2 -9.01 -17.58 2.35
C PHE A 2 -8.90 -17.11 3.82
N GLY A 3 -10.01 -17.01 4.56
CA GLY A 3 -10.00 -16.88 6.03
C GLY A 3 -9.52 -15.55 6.62
N GLY A 4 -9.08 -14.57 5.82
CA GLY A 4 -8.65 -13.25 6.29
C GLY A 4 -9.08 -12.13 5.36
N TYR A 5 -9.41 -10.97 5.93
CA TYR A 5 -9.62 -9.74 5.16
C TYR A 5 -8.27 -9.21 4.64
N MET A 6 -8.30 -8.35 3.62
CA MET A 6 -7.09 -7.85 2.94
C MET A 6 -5.98 -7.38 3.91
N ASN A 7 -6.34 -6.61 4.94
CA ASN A 7 -5.38 -6.09 5.91
C ASN A 7 -4.75 -7.18 6.77
N GLU A 8 -5.51 -8.22 7.12
CA GLU A 8 -5.01 -9.35 7.91
C GLU A 8 -4.00 -10.17 7.11
N ASN A 9 -4.26 -10.39 5.81
CA ASN A 9 -3.31 -11.01 4.90
C ASN A 9 -2.02 -10.20 4.77
N PHE A 10 -2.11 -8.86 4.74
CA PHE A 10 -0.92 -8.00 4.72
C PHE A 10 -0.12 -8.11 6.03
N VAL A 11 -0.77 -8.01 7.20
CA VAL A 11 -0.09 -8.12 8.50
C VAL A 11 0.65 -9.46 8.61
N GLN A 12 -0.03 -10.57 8.27
CA GLN A 12 0.57 -11.90 8.33
C GLN A 12 1.72 -12.07 7.33
N THR A 13 1.55 -11.58 6.10
CA THR A 13 2.59 -11.65 5.06
C THR A 13 3.84 -10.89 5.49
N PHE A 14 3.68 -9.68 6.02
CA PHE A 14 4.81 -8.85 6.44
C PHE A 14 5.53 -9.46 7.63
N ALA A 15 4.79 -10.00 8.61
CA ALA A 15 5.36 -10.73 9.74
C ALA A 15 6.14 -11.98 9.30
N ALA A 16 5.65 -12.71 8.30
CA ALA A 16 6.28 -13.94 7.81
C ALA A 16 7.52 -13.72 6.94
N THR A 17 7.64 -12.55 6.28
CA THR A 17 8.66 -12.29 5.25
C THR A 17 9.70 -11.24 5.66
N GLY A 18 9.46 -10.49 6.75
CA GLY A 18 10.33 -9.40 7.17
C GLY A 18 10.21 -8.15 6.29
N LEU A 19 9.10 -8.00 5.56
CA LEU A 19 8.83 -6.78 4.80
C LEU A 19 8.68 -5.57 5.74
N THR A 20 9.16 -4.42 5.31
CA THR A 20 9.20 -3.19 6.11
C THR A 20 8.11 -2.20 5.69
N ALA A 21 7.95 -1.12 6.45
CA ALA A 21 7.06 -0.02 6.06
C ALA A 21 7.38 0.55 4.66
N GLN A 22 8.65 0.57 4.25
CA GLN A 22 9.04 0.99 2.91
C GLN A 22 8.48 0.06 1.83
N HIS A 23 8.45 -1.25 2.07
CA HIS A 23 7.81 -2.19 1.16
C HIS A 23 6.29 -2.03 1.12
N ALA A 24 5.65 -1.68 2.25
CA ALA A 24 4.21 -1.36 2.27
C ALA A 24 3.91 -0.13 1.41
N TRP A 25 4.73 0.92 1.51
CA TRP A 25 4.60 2.11 0.67
C TRP A 25 4.74 1.75 -0.82
N GLN A 26 5.80 1.01 -1.19
CA GLN A 26 6.04 0.64 -2.59
C GLN A 26 4.90 -0.22 -3.15
N LEU A 27 4.38 -1.16 -2.37
CA LEU A 27 3.28 -2.02 -2.78
C LEU A 27 2.00 -1.21 -3.05
N ALA A 28 1.69 -0.24 -2.19
CA ALA A 28 0.55 0.66 -2.39
C ALA A 28 0.74 1.56 -3.62
N ALA A 29 1.94 2.15 -3.79
CA ALA A 29 2.26 2.97 -4.96
C ALA A 29 2.09 2.17 -6.27
N ASN A 30 2.66 0.97 -6.33
CA ASN A 30 2.52 0.05 -7.46
C ASN A 30 1.05 -0.29 -7.74
N SER A 31 0.21 -0.39 -6.70
CA SER A 31 -1.21 -0.70 -6.86
C SER A 31 -1.97 0.45 -7.53
N PHE A 32 -1.66 1.70 -7.21
CA PHE A 32 -2.23 2.86 -7.91
C PHE A 32 -1.67 2.97 -9.33
N GLU A 33 -0.37 2.72 -9.51
CA GLU A 33 0.29 2.72 -10.82
C GLU A 33 -0.23 1.61 -11.76
N GLY A 34 -0.58 0.45 -11.23
CA GLY A 34 -1.16 -0.65 -12.01
C GLY A 34 -2.67 -0.52 -12.24
N SER A 35 -3.34 0.42 -11.59
CA SER A 35 -4.80 0.56 -11.69
C SER A 35 -5.24 1.30 -12.94
N PHE A 36 -6.49 1.06 -13.37
CA PHE A 36 -7.11 1.69 -14.53
C PHE A 36 -7.79 3.04 -14.22
N ILE A 37 -7.31 3.75 -13.20
CA ILE A 37 -7.78 5.10 -12.87
C ILE A 37 -7.08 6.15 -13.74
N ASP A 38 -7.72 7.31 -13.91
CA ASP A 38 -7.13 8.44 -14.61
C ASP A 38 -5.90 9.01 -13.88
N ALA A 39 -5.12 9.81 -14.62
CA ALA A 39 -3.86 10.37 -14.12
C ALA A 39 -4.05 11.31 -12.92
N ALA A 40 -5.15 12.07 -12.87
CA ALA A 40 -5.41 13.01 -11.77
C ALA A 40 -5.79 12.26 -10.49
N ALA A 41 -6.62 11.23 -10.60
CA ALA A 41 -6.96 10.34 -9.48
C ALA A 41 -5.71 9.65 -8.93
N ARG A 42 -4.84 9.14 -9.81
CA ARG A 42 -3.57 8.51 -9.46
C ARG A 42 -2.64 9.44 -8.70
N ALA A 43 -2.41 10.66 -9.20
CA ALA A 43 -1.59 11.65 -8.53
C ALA A 43 -2.11 11.94 -7.13
N ARG A 44 -3.42 12.18 -6.99
CA ARG A 44 -4.07 12.40 -5.68
C ARG A 44 -3.89 11.24 -4.70
N PHE A 45 -3.92 9.99 -5.17
CA PHE A 45 -3.70 8.85 -4.30
C PHE A 45 -2.25 8.69 -3.88
N LEU A 46 -1.30 8.95 -4.77
CA LEU A 46 0.13 8.96 -4.44
C LEU A 46 0.47 10.06 -3.44
N ASP A 47 -0.12 11.26 -3.58
CA ASP A 47 0.06 12.34 -2.62
C ASP A 47 -0.46 11.95 -1.23
N ARG A 48 -1.68 11.42 -1.16
CA ARG A 48 -2.26 10.93 0.11
C ARG A 48 -1.46 9.79 0.73
N LEU A 49 -0.88 8.91 -0.10
CA LEU A 49 0.00 7.84 0.36
C LEU A 49 1.27 8.43 1.00
N ASN A 50 1.90 9.39 0.35
CA ASN A 50 3.08 10.07 0.86
C ASN A 50 2.80 10.82 2.17
N GLU A 51 1.70 11.59 2.23
CA GLU A 51 1.25 12.27 3.44
C GLU A 51 1.07 11.29 4.59
N ARG A 52 0.41 10.15 4.34
CA ARG A 52 0.17 9.14 5.37
C ARG A 52 1.47 8.53 5.88
N PHE A 53 2.42 8.20 5.00
CA PHE A 53 3.70 7.64 5.40
C PHE A 53 4.61 8.64 6.10
N ALA A 54 4.52 9.92 5.76
CA ALA A 54 5.21 10.99 6.48
C ALA A 54 4.76 11.09 7.95
N THR A 55 3.53 10.69 8.30
CA THR A 55 3.07 10.65 9.70
C THR A 55 3.67 9.52 10.55
N PHE A 56 4.38 8.57 9.94
CA PHE A 56 5.02 7.44 10.62
C PHE A 56 6.55 7.54 10.68
N ALA A 57 7.13 8.57 10.06
CA ALA A 57 8.57 8.82 10.02
C ALA A 57 9.07 9.57 11.27
#